data_AF-A0A292PKB5-F1
#
_entry.id   AF-A0A292PKB5-F1
#
_cell.length_a   1.000
_cell.length_b   1.000
_cell.length_c   1.000
_cell.angle_alpha   90.00
_cell.angle_beta   90.00
_cell.angle_gamma   90.00
#
_symmetry.space_group_name_H-M   'P 1'
#
loop_
_entity.id
_entity.type
_entity.pdbx_description
1 polymer ?
#
loop_
_entity_poly.entity_id
_entity_poly.type
_entity_poly.pdbx_seq_one_letter_code
_entity_poly.pdbx_strand_id
1 'polypeptide(L)'
;MQLTTYILASFTLLSTALANPVGNLVEREILYCGSQPYHPEDYTCYPGNKLCPITGGVIYQPCGAACFDPANYTCINGELRPVGTCNGQVYDKNSYVCVENHLCPKTHPNLCGEACYSLSQYHCVNGQLVQN
;
A
#
# COMPACT_ATOMS: atom_id res chain seq x y z
N MET A 1 57.04 73.36 -10.86
CA MET A 1 55.62 73.77 -11.04
C MET A 1 55.01 72.70 -11.94
N GLN A 2 53.94 71.98 -11.68
CA GLN A 2 52.81 72.03 -10.75
C GLN A 2 52.27 70.58 -10.72
N LEU A 3 52.04 70.00 -9.54
CA LEU A 3 50.70 69.62 -9.03
C LEU A 3 49.93 68.60 -9.88
N THR A 4 49.71 67.38 -9.36
CA THR A 4 48.41 66.97 -8.75
C THR A 4 48.38 65.48 -8.35
N THR A 5 48.16 65.26 -7.06
CA THR A 5 47.65 64.08 -6.34
C THR A 5 46.20 63.75 -6.71
N TYR A 6 45.80 62.49 -6.90
CA TYR A 6 44.40 62.03 -6.67
C TYR A 6 44.26 60.52 -6.33
N ILE A 7 43.97 60.28 -5.03
CA ILE A 7 42.94 59.42 -4.40
C ILE A 7 42.89 57.91 -4.72
N LEU A 8 43.30 57.11 -3.72
CA LEU A 8 42.93 55.71 -3.51
C LEU A 8 41.44 55.60 -3.11
N ALA A 9 40.63 54.96 -3.94
CA ALA A 9 39.26 54.59 -3.60
C ALA A 9 39.21 53.13 -3.14
N SER A 10 39.19 52.92 -1.82
CA SER A 10 38.96 51.62 -1.18
C SER A 10 37.47 51.27 -1.28
N PHE A 11 37.12 50.36 -2.18
CA PHE A 11 35.78 49.77 -2.24
C PHE A 11 35.69 48.63 -1.21
N THR A 12 35.07 48.90 -0.06
CA THR A 12 34.63 47.87 0.87
C THR A 12 33.27 47.34 0.42
N LEU A 13 33.27 46.16 -0.22
CA LEU A 13 32.05 45.42 -0.51
C LEU A 13 31.54 44.77 0.79
N LEU A 14 30.58 45.44 1.45
CA LEU A 14 29.76 44.85 2.50
C LEU A 14 28.75 43.90 1.85
N SER A 15 29.12 42.62 1.71
CA SER A 15 28.19 41.56 1.33
C SER A 15 27.26 41.27 2.51
N THR A 16 26.10 41.92 2.54
CA THR A 16 24.99 41.53 3.43
C THR A 16 24.35 40.26 2.87
N ALA A 17 24.83 39.09 3.29
CA ALA A 17 24.17 37.83 3.01
C ALA A 17 22.85 37.78 3.80
N LEU A 18 21.72 37.82 3.09
CA LEU A 18 20.41 37.52 3.65
C LEU A 18 20.37 36.03 4.02
N ALA A 19 20.61 35.72 5.28
CA ALA A 19 20.37 34.39 5.83
C ALA A 19 18.87 34.14 5.86
N ASN A 20 18.35 33.42 4.86
CA ASN A 20 17.01 32.86 4.94
C ASN A 20 16.99 31.83 6.08
N PRO A 21 16.01 31.85 7.01
CA PRO A 21 15.84 30.78 7.97
C PRO A 21 15.52 29.51 7.20
N VAL A 22 16.48 28.58 7.17
CA VAL A 22 16.27 27.22 6.70
C VAL A 22 15.25 26.60 7.66
N GLY A 23 14.02 26.40 7.18
CA GLY A 23 12.98 25.70 7.92
C GLY A 23 13.51 24.34 8.39
N ASN A 24 13.16 23.98 9.63
CA ASN A 24 13.55 22.75 10.34
C ASN A 24 13.97 21.61 9.42
N LEU A 25 15.28 21.36 9.32
CA LEU A 25 15.81 20.13 8.75
C LEU A 25 15.44 19.00 9.71
N VAL A 26 14.38 18.26 9.38
CA VAL A 26 14.07 17.01 10.08
C VAL A 26 15.09 15.99 9.61
N GLU A 27 16.05 15.66 10.47
CA GLU A 27 16.93 14.52 10.27
C GLU A 27 16.06 13.25 10.29
N ARG A 28 15.96 12.58 9.14
CA ARG A 28 15.21 11.32 9.02
C ARG A 28 16.11 10.19 9.49
N GLU A 29 15.64 9.43 10.47
CA GLU A 29 16.35 8.25 10.96
C GLU A 29 16.53 7.25 9.80
N ILE A 30 17.76 6.76 9.66
CA ILE A 30 18.09 5.67 8.73
C ILE A 30 18.31 4.41 9.56
N LEU A 31 17.49 3.39 9.29
CA LEU A 31 17.62 2.06 9.86
C LEU A 31 18.21 1.09 8.84
N TYR A 32 18.62 -0.09 9.30
CA TYR A 32 19.19 -1.12 8.44
C TYR A 32 18.36 -2.41 8.52
N CYS A 33 18.02 -2.96 7.35
CA CYS A 33 17.41 -4.28 7.20
C CYS A 33 18.44 -5.21 6.55
N GLY A 34 19.17 -5.96 7.38
CA GLY A 34 20.41 -6.60 6.93
C GLY A 34 21.45 -5.54 6.57
N SER A 35 21.92 -5.53 5.32
CA SER A 35 22.85 -4.51 4.80
C SER A 35 22.17 -3.33 4.12
N GLN A 36 20.84 -3.35 3.97
CA GLN A 36 20.12 -2.33 3.21
C GLN A 36 19.61 -1.21 4.13
N PRO A 37 20.05 0.05 3.93
CA PRO A 37 19.50 1.19 4.65
C PRO A 37 18.07 1.48 4.18
N TYR A 38 17.20 1.90 5.10
CA TYR A 38 15.83 2.30 4.80
C TYR A 38 15.31 3.35 5.79
N HIS A 39 14.27 4.07 5.39
CA HIS A 39 13.51 4.96 6.25
C HIS A 39 12.29 4.22 6.81
N PRO A 40 12.08 4.17 8.14
CA PRO A 40 10.98 3.42 8.77
C PRO A 40 9.58 3.90 8.38
N GLU A 41 9.44 5.12 7.89
CA GLU A 41 8.20 5.68 7.37
C GLU A 41 7.88 5.24 5.93
N ASP A 42 8.89 4.76 5.18
CA ASP A 42 8.74 4.33 3.79
C ASP A 42 8.73 2.79 3.66
N TYR A 43 9.32 2.07 4.61
CA TYR A 43 9.44 0.61 4.58
C TYR A 43 9.34 -0.03 5.96
N THR A 44 8.91 -1.29 5.99
CA THR A 44 8.99 -2.18 7.13
C THR A 44 9.96 -3.33 6.85
N CYS A 45 10.87 -3.59 7.77
CA CYS A 45 11.79 -4.72 7.71
C CYS A 45 11.19 -5.96 8.37
N TYR A 46 11.16 -7.07 7.64
CA TYR A 46 10.68 -8.38 8.06
C TYR A 46 11.82 -9.40 8.18
N PRO A 47 11.61 -10.54 8.88
CA PRO A 47 12.60 -11.62 8.96
C PRO A 47 13.12 -12.04 7.58
N GLY A 48 14.43 -12.34 7.50
CA GLY A 48 15.09 -12.65 6.23
C GLY A 48 15.56 -11.43 5.44
N ASN A 49 15.72 -10.27 6.10
CA ASN A 49 16.15 -9.00 5.49
C ASN A 49 15.22 -8.54 4.36
N LYS A 50 13.92 -8.77 4.53
CA LYS A 50 12.92 -8.43 3.53
C LYS A 50 12.30 -7.07 3.85
N LEU A 51 12.48 -6.11 2.95
CA LEU A 51 11.80 -4.83 3.00
C LEU A 51 10.49 -4.89 2.23
N CYS A 52 9.39 -4.51 2.88
CA CYS A 52 8.12 -4.24 2.22
C CYS A 52 7.75 -2.75 2.38
N PRO A 53 7.22 -2.11 1.33
CA PRO A 53 6.95 -0.68 1.34
C PRO A 53 5.73 -0.33 2.19
N ILE A 54 5.72 0.90 2.68
CA ILE A 54 4.54 1.56 3.23
C ILE A 54 4.01 2.49 2.14
N THR A 55 2.86 2.18 1.56
CA THR A 55 2.29 2.96 0.45
C THR A 55 0.91 3.48 0.81
N GLY A 56 0.72 4.79 0.79
CA GLY A 56 -0.56 5.42 1.15
C GLY A 56 -1.00 5.11 2.59
N GLY A 57 -0.06 4.94 3.51
CA GLY A 57 -0.31 4.55 4.90
C GLY A 57 -0.59 3.06 5.10
N VAL A 58 -0.60 2.26 4.04
CA VAL A 58 -0.76 0.80 4.11
C VAL A 58 0.61 0.15 4.24
N ILE A 59 0.78 -0.64 5.31
CA ILE A 59 1.98 -1.46 5.54
C ILE A 59 1.82 -2.77 4.76
N TYR A 60 2.62 -2.94 3.71
CA TYR A 60 2.57 -4.16 2.91
C TYR A 60 3.22 -5.32 3.65
N GLN A 61 2.63 -6.51 3.58
CA GLN A 61 3.11 -7.72 4.25
C GLN A 61 3.88 -8.63 3.28
N PRO A 62 4.88 -9.40 3.75
CA PRO A 62 5.61 -10.32 2.89
C PRO A 62 4.82 -11.59 2.60
N CYS A 63 4.89 -12.09 1.36
CA CYS A 63 4.47 -13.44 0.99
C CYS A 63 5.45 -14.03 -0.02
N GLY A 64 6.24 -15.01 0.41
CA GLY A 64 7.34 -15.54 -0.40
C GLY A 64 8.27 -14.41 -0.88
N ALA A 65 8.43 -14.28 -2.19
CA ALA A 65 9.26 -13.24 -2.82
C ALA A 65 8.56 -11.88 -3.01
N ALA A 66 7.24 -11.78 -2.82
CA ALA A 66 6.48 -10.54 -2.98
C ALA A 66 6.15 -9.84 -1.66
N CYS A 67 5.64 -8.61 -1.75
CA CYS A 67 4.95 -7.88 -0.69
C CYS A 67 3.54 -7.57 -1.18
N PHE A 68 2.54 -7.65 -0.30
CA PHE A 68 1.13 -7.50 -0.68
C PHE A 68 0.38 -6.58 0.28
N ASP A 69 -0.69 -5.97 -0.24
CA ASP A 69 -1.66 -5.22 0.57
C ASP A 69 -2.59 -6.21 1.28
N PRO A 70 -2.57 -6.28 2.63
CA PRO A 70 -3.39 -7.21 3.40
C PRO A 70 -4.90 -6.94 3.31
N ALA A 71 -5.33 -5.78 2.81
CA ALA A 71 -6.73 -5.52 2.54
C ALA A 71 -7.24 -6.28 1.30
N ASN A 72 -6.34 -6.63 0.37
CA ASN A 72 -6.70 -7.19 -0.93
C ASN A 72 -6.23 -8.63 -1.12
N TYR A 73 -5.21 -9.06 -0.39
CA TYR A 73 -4.63 -10.40 -0.49
C TYR A 73 -4.36 -11.01 0.87
N THR A 74 -4.24 -12.33 0.90
CA THR A 74 -3.69 -13.10 2.00
C THR A 74 -2.56 -14.00 1.50
N CYS A 75 -1.71 -14.47 2.40
CA CYS A 75 -0.63 -15.39 2.08
C CYS A 75 -0.95 -16.78 2.65
N ILE A 76 -1.13 -17.78 1.80
CA ILE A 76 -1.39 -19.16 2.21
C ILE A 76 -0.34 -20.04 1.55
N ASN A 77 0.47 -20.74 2.35
CA ASN A 77 1.57 -21.60 1.88
C ASN A 77 2.57 -20.89 0.95
N GLY A 78 2.82 -19.59 1.19
CA GLY A 78 3.72 -18.79 0.36
C GLY A 78 3.10 -18.29 -0.95
N GLU A 79 1.82 -18.56 -1.19
CA GLU A 79 1.08 -18.08 -2.36
C GLU A 79 0.11 -16.96 -1.99
N LEU A 80 0.09 -15.92 -2.82
CA LEU A 80 -0.88 -14.84 -2.70
C LEU A 80 -2.26 -15.31 -3.16
N ARG A 81 -3.26 -15.12 -2.30
CA ARG A 81 -4.66 -15.35 -2.64
C ARG A 81 -5.46 -14.07 -2.49
N PRO A 82 -6.22 -13.65 -3.53
CA PRO A 82 -7.05 -12.47 -3.43
C PRO A 82 -8.16 -12.70 -2.40
N VAL A 83 -8.39 -11.73 -1.53
CA VAL A 83 -9.46 -11.80 -0.53
C VAL A 83 -10.50 -10.72 -0.77
N GLY A 84 -11.72 -10.99 -0.31
CA GLY A 84 -12.81 -10.02 -0.23
C GLY A 84 -13.49 -10.12 1.13
N THR A 85 -14.42 -9.21 1.39
CA THR A 85 -15.26 -9.23 2.58
C THR A 85 -16.71 -9.41 2.17
N CYS A 86 -17.42 -10.34 2.82
CA CYS A 86 -18.84 -10.61 2.63
C CYS A 86 -19.49 -10.67 4.00
N ASN A 87 -20.43 -9.77 4.29
CA ASN A 87 -21.09 -9.68 5.60
C ASN A 87 -20.09 -9.67 6.80
N GLY A 88 -18.99 -8.94 6.66
CA GLY A 88 -17.92 -8.88 7.67
C GLY A 88 -16.97 -10.10 7.70
N GLN A 89 -17.23 -11.15 6.92
CA GLN A 89 -16.36 -12.32 6.82
C GLN A 89 -15.37 -12.16 5.66
N VAL A 90 -14.09 -12.38 5.92
CA VAL A 90 -13.07 -12.42 4.88
C VAL A 90 -13.15 -13.75 4.15
N TYR A 91 -13.14 -13.72 2.82
CA TYR A 91 -13.21 -14.91 1.98
C TYR A 91 -12.17 -14.89 0.85
N ASP A 92 -11.77 -16.08 0.38
CA ASP A 92 -10.93 -16.26 -0.79
C ASP A 92 -11.74 -16.03 -2.07
N LYS A 93 -11.41 -14.96 -2.80
CA LYS A 93 -12.05 -14.61 -4.08
C LYS A 93 -11.83 -15.65 -5.16
N ASN A 94 -10.89 -16.59 -5.00
CA ASN A 94 -10.74 -17.70 -5.94
C ASN A 94 -11.80 -18.78 -5.76
N SER A 95 -12.29 -18.98 -4.53
CA SER A 95 -13.17 -20.11 -4.17
C SER A 95 -14.65 -19.70 -4.04
N TYR A 96 -14.92 -18.44 -3.68
CA TYR A 96 -16.26 -17.95 -3.38
C TYR A 96 -16.60 -16.65 -4.11
N VAL A 97 -17.89 -16.34 -4.13
CA VAL A 97 -18.48 -15.08 -4.57
C VAL A 97 -19.45 -14.59 -3.50
N CYS A 98 -19.50 -13.28 -3.26
CA CYS A 98 -20.49 -12.67 -2.37
C CYS A 98 -21.68 -12.19 -3.19
N VAL A 99 -22.88 -12.68 -2.90
CA VAL A 99 -24.13 -12.29 -3.56
C VAL A 99 -25.13 -11.92 -2.47
N GLU A 100 -25.63 -10.68 -2.46
CA GLU A 100 -26.61 -10.21 -1.47
C GLU A 100 -26.21 -10.54 -0.01
N ASN A 101 -24.95 -10.26 0.35
CA ASN A 101 -24.35 -10.57 1.65
C ASN A 101 -24.26 -12.07 2.00
N HIS A 102 -24.53 -12.98 1.07
CA HIS A 102 -24.33 -14.41 1.20
C HIS A 102 -23.09 -14.87 0.45
N LEU A 103 -22.28 -15.69 1.11
CA LEU A 103 -21.07 -16.26 0.53
C LEU A 103 -21.40 -17.57 -0.19
N CYS A 104 -21.39 -17.54 -1.52
CA CYS A 104 -21.65 -18.71 -2.35
C CYS A 104 -20.34 -19.28 -2.95
N PRO A 105 -20.16 -20.62 -2.99
CA PRO A 105 -19.05 -21.21 -3.72
C PRO A 105 -19.12 -20.86 -5.20
N LYS A 106 -17.99 -20.67 -5.87
CA LYS A 106 -18.00 -20.44 -7.33
C LYS A 106 -18.60 -21.57 -8.15
N THR A 107 -18.67 -22.78 -7.61
CA THR A 107 -19.36 -23.92 -8.24
C THR A 107 -20.87 -23.74 -8.27
N HIS A 108 -21.43 -22.91 -7.39
CA HIS A 108 -22.86 -22.60 -7.26
C HIS A 108 -23.02 -21.11 -6.97
N PRO A 109 -22.70 -20.23 -7.95
CA PRO A 109 -22.45 -18.82 -7.67
C PRO A 109 -23.72 -17.96 -7.50
N ASN A 110 -24.91 -18.52 -7.73
CA ASN A 110 -26.17 -17.78 -7.69
C ASN A 110 -26.88 -18.03 -6.36
N LEU A 111 -27.67 -17.05 -5.90
CA LEU A 111 -28.45 -17.14 -4.65
C LEU A 111 -29.95 -17.25 -4.96
N CYS A 112 -30.65 -18.14 -4.26
CA CYS A 112 -32.11 -18.26 -4.28
C CYS A 112 -32.60 -18.46 -2.84
N GLY A 113 -33.23 -17.42 -2.26
CA GLY A 113 -33.47 -17.39 -0.81
C GLY A 113 -32.13 -17.38 -0.07
N GLU A 114 -31.85 -18.43 0.71
CA GLU A 114 -30.56 -18.62 1.41
C GLU A 114 -29.67 -19.69 0.75
N ALA A 115 -30.13 -20.31 -0.34
CA ALA A 115 -29.44 -21.42 -0.98
C ALA A 115 -28.62 -20.98 -2.20
N CYS A 116 -27.38 -21.46 -2.27
CA CYS A 116 -26.50 -21.25 -3.42
C CYS A 116 -26.77 -22.31 -4.51
N TYR A 117 -26.87 -21.91 -5.78
CA TYR A 117 -27.17 -22.82 -6.89
C TYR A 117 -26.39 -22.50 -8.18
N SER A 118 -26.36 -23.49 -9.08
CA SER A 118 -25.84 -23.36 -10.44
C SER A 118 -26.98 -23.36 -11.45
N LEU A 119 -26.93 -22.43 -12.41
CA LEU A 119 -27.87 -22.36 -13.54
C LEU A 119 -27.84 -23.60 -14.44
N SER A 120 -26.80 -24.43 -14.35
CA SER A 120 -26.76 -25.71 -15.06
C SER A 120 -27.68 -26.78 -14.49
N GLN A 121 -28.10 -26.65 -13.22
CA GLN A 121 -28.91 -27.65 -12.52
C GLN A 121 -30.28 -27.12 -12.08
N TYR A 122 -30.35 -25.84 -11.70
CA TYR A 122 -31.55 -25.24 -11.13
C TYR A 122 -31.79 -23.83 -11.65
N HIS A 123 -33.03 -23.36 -11.51
CA HIS A 123 -33.43 -21.96 -11.62
C HIS A 123 -34.26 -21.55 -10.40
N CYS A 124 -34.34 -20.24 -10.14
CA CYS A 124 -35.05 -19.70 -8.97
C CYS A 124 -36.41 -19.12 -9.38
N VAL A 125 -37.49 -19.59 -8.75
CA VAL A 125 -38.85 -19.09 -8.96
C VAL A 125 -39.46 -18.71 -7.61
N ASN A 126 -39.78 -17.42 -7.42
CA ASN A 126 -40.36 -16.90 -6.18
C ASN A 126 -39.59 -17.32 -4.90
N GLY A 127 -38.25 -17.37 -4.98
CA GLY A 127 -37.39 -17.78 -3.86
C GLY A 127 -37.28 -19.30 -3.64
N GLN A 128 -37.83 -20.11 -4.54
CA GLN A 128 -37.71 -21.57 -4.50
C GLN A 128 -36.84 -22.08 -5.66
N LEU A 129 -35.94 -23.02 -5.33
CA LEU A 129 -35.14 -23.71 -6.33
C LEU A 129 -36.01 -24.74 -7.08
N VAL A 130 -35.98 -24.64 -8.41
CA VAL A 130 -36.64 -25.56 -9.33
C VAL A 130 -35.58 -26.21 -10.20
N GLN A 131 -35.59 -27.53 -10.32
CA GLN A 131 -34.65 -28.25 -11.18
C GLN A 131 -34.97 -27.98 -12.65
N ASN A 132 -33.93 -27.85 -13.46
CA ASN A 132 -34.05 -27.70 -14.91
C ASN A 132 -34.51 -29.00 -15.60
#